data_AF-A0A1Q4H929-F1
#
_entry.id   AF-A0A1Q4H929-F1
#
_cell.length_a   1.000
_cell.length_b   1.000
_cell.length_c   1.000
_cell.angle_alpha   90.00
_cell.angle_beta   90.00
_cell.angle_gamma   90.00
#
_symmetry.space_group_name_H-M   'P 1'
#
loop_
_entity.id
_entity.type
_entity.pdbx_description
1 polymer ?
#
loop_
_entity_poly.entity_id
_entity_poly.type
_entity_poly.pdbx_seq_one_letter_code
_entity_poly.pdbx_strand_id
1 'polypeptide(L)'
;MSTMRLIDSSDSEQVTRYNVRSHYTQRLVLVAALCRELQRHPDDLVGGRPQAALNVLNLWMVEAYDLPRNRDIGYQHGLDDPRLAEYASHIQRELELGTKVCEAYFMLFTADTQSDYDRDRTRIRERLDHYVAEFG
;
A
#
# COMPACT_ATOMS: atom_id res chain seq x y z
N MET A 1 -4.50 7.13 -53.68
CA MET A 1 -4.78 6.13 -52.63
C MET A 1 -3.88 6.45 -51.46
N SER A 2 -4.45 7.01 -50.40
CA SER A 2 -3.69 7.43 -49.21
C SER A 2 -3.10 6.22 -48.51
N THR A 3 -1.78 6.23 -48.36
CA THR A 3 -1.03 5.28 -47.54
C THR A 3 -1.56 5.37 -46.12
N MET A 4 -2.23 4.32 -45.67
CA MET A 4 -2.65 4.16 -44.29
C MET A 4 -1.37 4.13 -43.44
N ARG A 5 -1.03 5.25 -42.79
CA ARG A 5 -0.03 5.26 -41.72
C ARG A 5 -0.65 4.45 -40.58
N LEU A 6 -0.23 3.20 -40.43
CA LEU A 6 -0.31 2.55 -39.14
C LEU A 6 0.43 3.45 -38.15
N ILE A 7 -0.30 3.98 -37.17
CA ILE A 7 0.29 4.62 -35.99
C ILE A 7 0.84 3.45 -35.16
N ASP A 8 2.00 2.96 -35.57
CA ASP A 8 2.73 1.89 -34.91
C ASP A 8 3.85 2.54 -34.09
N SER A 9 3.48 3.05 -32.91
CA SER A 9 4.34 3.21 -31.73
C SER A 9 3.63 4.15 -30.74
N SER A 10 2.77 3.61 -29.88
CA SER A 10 2.71 4.16 -28.53
C SER A 10 4.09 3.93 -27.94
N ASP A 11 4.83 5.00 -27.65
CA ASP A 11 6.16 4.93 -27.05
C ASP A 11 6.12 3.99 -25.83
N SER A 12 6.75 2.82 -25.94
CA SER A 12 6.64 1.74 -24.97
C SER A 12 7.17 2.18 -23.59
N GLU A 13 8.09 3.13 -23.57
CA GLU A 13 8.63 3.74 -22.36
C GLU A 13 7.56 4.61 -21.68
N GLN A 14 6.83 5.43 -22.45
CA GLN A 14 5.74 6.24 -21.91
C GLN A 14 4.61 5.38 -21.33
N VAL A 15 4.25 4.29 -22.01
CA VAL A 15 3.26 3.33 -21.51
C VAL A 15 3.75 2.68 -20.21
N THR A 16 5.02 2.25 -20.17
CA THR A 16 5.63 1.65 -18.97
C THR A 16 5.63 2.63 -17.80
N ARG A 17 6.09 3.85 -18.02
CA ARG A 17 6.11 4.91 -17.01
C ARG A 17 4.71 5.19 -16.47
N TYR A 18 3.72 5.29 -17.35
CA TYR A 18 2.32 5.49 -16.95
C TYR A 18 1.81 4.34 -16.08
N ASN A 19 2.04 3.10 -16.49
CA ASN A 19 1.58 1.92 -15.77
C ASN A 19 2.23 1.81 -14.38
N VAL A 20 3.55 2.03 -14.29
CA VAL A 20 4.27 2.02 -13.00
C VAL A 20 3.74 3.10 -12.06
N ARG A 21 3.54 4.32 -12.55
CA ARG A 21 2.98 5.41 -11.73
C ARG A 21 1.57 5.07 -11.26
N SER A 22 0.71 4.61 -12.16
CA SER A 22 -0.66 4.22 -11.84
C SER A 22 -0.69 3.14 -10.76
N HIS A 23 0.14 2.09 -10.91
CA HIS A 23 0.25 0.99 -9.96
C HIS A 23 0.61 1.46 -8.54
N TYR A 24 1.67 2.26 -8.39
CA TYR A 24 2.08 2.74 -7.07
C TYR A 24 1.15 3.81 -6.50
N THR A 25 0.52 4.63 -7.34
CA THR A 25 -0.52 5.57 -6.89
C THR A 25 -1.76 4.84 -6.36
N GLN A 26 -2.21 3.77 -7.03
CA GLN A 26 -3.33 2.95 -6.54
C GLN A 26 -3.01 2.38 -5.16
N ARG A 27 -1.82 1.79 -5.00
CA ARG A 27 -1.35 1.28 -3.70
C ARG A 27 -1.37 2.37 -2.64
N LEU A 28 -0.81 3.54 -2.95
CA LEU A 28 -0.72 4.65 -2.02
C LEU A 28 -2.11 5.09 -1.55
N VAL A 29 -3.07 5.21 -2.46
CA VAL A 29 -4.45 5.60 -2.12
C VAL A 29 -5.07 4.61 -1.12
N LEU A 30 -4.85 3.31 -1.31
CA LEU A 30 -5.36 2.26 -0.44
C LEU A 30 -4.66 2.28 0.94
N VAL A 31 -3.34 2.45 0.95
CA VAL A 31 -2.55 2.62 2.18
C VAL A 31 -3.02 3.85 2.97
N ALA A 32 -3.16 5.00 2.30
CA ALA A 32 -3.64 6.23 2.91
C ALA A 32 -5.10 6.10 3.39
N ALA A 33 -5.93 5.29 2.74
CA ALA A 33 -7.27 5.00 3.22
C ALA A 33 -7.23 4.26 4.57
N LEU A 34 -6.39 3.24 4.72
CA LEU A 34 -6.20 2.57 6.01
C LEU A 34 -5.71 3.54 7.10
N CYS A 35 -4.65 4.32 6.81
CA CYS A 35 -4.12 5.30 7.76
C CYS A 35 -5.21 6.28 8.23
N ARG A 36 -6.04 6.79 7.32
CA ARG A 36 -7.15 7.69 7.65
C ARG A 36 -8.23 7.03 8.51
N GLU A 37 -8.58 5.78 8.22
CA GLU A 37 -9.57 5.08 9.05
C GLU A 37 -9.01 4.79 10.46
N LEU A 38 -7.72 4.44 10.58
CA LEU A 38 -7.08 4.29 11.89
C LEU A 38 -7.05 5.61 12.69
N GLN A 39 -6.81 6.75 12.05
CA GLN A 39 -6.87 8.06 12.70
C GLN A 39 -8.28 8.41 13.21
N ARG A 40 -9.31 8.06 12.43
CA ARG A 40 -10.72 8.32 12.79
C ARG A 40 -11.23 7.39 13.87
N HIS A 41 -10.59 6.23 14.01
CA HIS A 41 -11.01 5.14 14.88
C HIS A 41 -9.86 4.65 15.78
N PRO A 42 -9.24 5.53 16.61
CA PRO A 42 -8.01 5.22 17.36
C PRO A 42 -8.19 4.14 18.45
N ASP A 43 -9.44 3.92 18.88
CA ASP A 43 -9.81 2.92 19.88
C ASP A 43 -10.41 1.64 19.27
N ASP A 44 -10.78 1.67 17.98
CA ASP A 44 -11.39 0.55 17.26
C ASP A 44 -10.40 -0.03 16.23
N LEU A 45 -9.42 -0.75 16.77
CA LEU A 45 -8.37 -1.41 15.98
C LEU A 45 -8.79 -2.81 15.52
N VAL A 46 -9.86 -3.39 16.07
CA VAL A 46 -10.28 -4.76 15.78
C VAL A 46 -11.69 -4.73 15.21
N GLY A 47 -11.79 -4.92 13.89
CA GLY A 47 -13.07 -4.87 13.20
C GLY A 47 -13.26 -3.62 12.36
N GLY A 48 -14.51 -3.45 11.89
CA GLY A 48 -14.99 -2.19 11.36
C GLY A 48 -14.28 -1.70 10.08
N ARG A 49 -14.16 -0.38 9.98
CA ARG A 49 -13.63 0.29 8.78
C ARG A 49 -12.13 0.12 8.57
N PRO A 50 -11.27 0.16 9.60
CA PRO A 50 -9.84 -0.12 9.40
C PRO A 50 -9.59 -1.53 8.86
N GLN A 51 -10.29 -2.54 9.39
CA GLN A 51 -10.17 -3.90 8.85
C GLN A 51 -10.70 -4.00 7.42
N ALA A 52 -11.81 -3.35 7.09
CA ALA A 52 -12.31 -3.31 5.72
C ALA A 52 -11.32 -2.65 4.75
N ALA A 53 -10.69 -1.54 5.15
CA ALA A 53 -9.66 -0.87 4.35
C ALA A 53 -8.44 -1.78 4.12
N LEU A 54 -7.97 -2.47 5.17
CA LEU A 54 -6.89 -3.46 5.05
C LEU A 54 -7.28 -4.61 4.09
N ASN A 55 -8.50 -5.12 4.18
CA ASN A 55 -8.98 -6.20 3.31
C ASN A 55 -9.02 -5.77 1.84
N VAL A 56 -9.42 -4.54 1.53
CA VAL A 56 -9.40 -4.01 0.16
C VAL A 56 -7.96 -3.86 -0.34
N LEU A 57 -7.05 -3.35 0.50
CA LEU A 57 -5.61 -3.32 0.16
C LEU A 57 -5.07 -4.73 -0.10
N ASN A 58 -5.47 -5.71 0.70
CA ASN A 58 -5.02 -7.11 0.56
C ASN A 58 -5.47 -7.71 -0.78
N LEU A 59 -6.73 -7.51 -1.15
CA LEU A 59 -7.25 -7.96 -2.44
C LEU A 59 -6.49 -7.32 -3.60
N TRP A 60 -6.27 -6.00 -3.54
CA TRP A 60 -5.50 -5.30 -4.56
C TRP A 60 -4.05 -5.81 -4.63
N MET A 61 -3.37 -6.02 -3.50
CA MET A 61 -2.01 -6.55 -3.46
C MET A 61 -1.92 -7.94 -4.11
N VAL A 62 -2.88 -8.82 -3.81
CA VAL A 62 -2.97 -10.16 -4.40
C VAL A 62 -3.12 -10.09 -5.91
N GLU A 63 -4.01 -9.23 -6.41
CA GLU A 63 -4.28 -9.11 -7.85
C GLU A 63 -3.15 -8.40 -8.60
N ALA A 64 -2.64 -7.30 -8.04
CA ALA A 64 -1.67 -6.43 -8.69
C ALA A 64 -0.25 -7.04 -8.73
N TYR A 65 0.07 -7.93 -7.79
CA TYR A 65 1.36 -8.63 -7.72
C TYR A 65 1.28 -10.13 -8.01
N ASP A 66 0.10 -10.63 -8.40
CA ASP A 66 -0.15 -12.07 -8.64
C ASP A 66 0.30 -12.95 -7.46
N LEU A 67 -0.01 -12.51 -6.23
CA LEU A 67 0.39 -13.22 -5.02
C LEU A 67 -0.54 -14.40 -4.73
N PRO A 68 -0.04 -15.49 -4.11
CA PRO A 68 -0.89 -16.59 -3.69
C PRO A 68 -1.95 -16.13 -2.67
N ARG A 69 -3.22 -16.42 -2.95
CA ARG A 69 -4.37 -16.09 -2.06
C ARG A 69 -4.31 -16.75 -0.68
N ASN A 70 -3.48 -17.77 -0.51
CA ASN A 70 -3.39 -18.60 0.69
C ASN A 70 -2.14 -18.32 1.54
N ARG A 71 -1.45 -17.20 1.30
CA ARG A 71 -0.28 -16.77 2.06
C ARG A 71 -0.46 -15.37 2.62
N ASP A 72 0.22 -15.11 3.74
CA ASP A 72 0.28 -13.77 4.32
C ASP A 72 0.90 -12.79 3.33
N ILE A 73 0.33 -11.58 3.30
CA ILE A 73 0.78 -10.52 2.41
C ILE A 73 1.96 -9.79 3.06
N GLY A 74 3.13 -9.92 2.46
CA GLY A 74 4.27 -9.07 2.81
C GLY A 74 4.02 -7.66 2.30
N TYR A 75 3.58 -6.76 3.18
CA TYR A 75 3.27 -5.39 2.77
C TYR A 75 4.47 -4.63 2.20
N GLN A 76 5.71 -5.04 2.43
CA GLN A 76 6.90 -4.45 1.79
C GLN A 76 7.12 -4.90 0.33
N HIS A 77 6.36 -5.88 -0.17
CA HIS A 77 6.56 -6.45 -1.51
C HIS A 77 6.49 -5.39 -2.60
N GLY A 78 7.43 -5.42 -3.54
CA GLY A 78 7.51 -4.51 -4.68
C GLY A 78 7.92 -3.08 -4.35
N LEU A 79 8.31 -2.76 -3.10
CA LEU A 79 8.91 -1.46 -2.77
C LEU A 79 10.40 -1.38 -3.14
N ASP A 80 11.04 -2.51 -3.38
CA ASP A 80 12.41 -2.66 -3.85
C ASP A 80 12.56 -2.61 -5.38
N ASP A 81 11.45 -2.52 -6.11
CA ASP A 81 11.46 -2.40 -7.56
C ASP A 81 12.14 -1.08 -7.98
N PRO A 82 13.24 -1.12 -8.76
CA PRO A 82 13.94 0.08 -9.21
C PRO A 82 13.04 1.08 -9.96
N ARG A 83 11.97 0.58 -10.60
CA ARG A 83 11.02 1.41 -11.36
C ARG A 83 10.20 2.33 -10.45
N LEU A 84 10.02 1.98 -9.17
CA LEU A 84 9.43 2.89 -8.19
C LEU A 84 10.27 4.15 -8.05
N ALA A 85 11.58 4.00 -7.84
CA ALA A 85 12.51 5.12 -7.74
C ALA A 85 12.61 5.89 -9.06
N GLU A 86 12.59 5.20 -10.19
CA GLU A 86 12.72 5.83 -11.52
C GLU A 86 11.48 6.66 -11.90
N TYR A 87 10.28 6.09 -11.77
CA TYR A 87 9.06 6.68 -12.32
C TYR A 87 8.11 7.28 -11.29
N ALA A 88 8.27 6.93 -10.01
CA ALA A 88 7.36 7.31 -8.94
C ALA A 88 8.06 7.72 -7.63
N SER A 89 9.32 8.18 -7.69
CA SER A 89 10.11 8.59 -6.50
C SER A 89 9.41 9.58 -5.57
N HIS A 90 8.67 10.54 -6.12
CA HIS A 90 7.90 11.53 -5.35
C HIS A 90 6.90 10.94 -4.34
N ILE A 91 6.41 9.71 -4.53
CA ILE A 91 5.49 9.03 -3.61
C ILE A 91 6.14 7.91 -2.79
N GLN A 92 7.40 7.58 -3.08
CA GLN A 92 8.08 6.44 -2.47
C GLN A 92 8.12 6.53 -0.94
N ARG A 93 8.49 7.70 -0.40
CA ARG A 93 8.59 7.91 1.04
C ARG A 93 7.25 7.73 1.76
N GLU A 94 6.19 8.32 1.22
CA GLU A 94 4.84 8.20 1.78
C GLU A 94 4.38 6.73 1.76
N LEU A 95 4.65 6.05 0.64
CA LEU A 95 4.30 4.65 0.47
C LEU A 95 5.04 3.76 1.47
N GLU A 96 6.35 3.97 1.69
CA GLU A 96 7.15 3.23 2.67
C GLU A 96 6.63 3.40 4.11
N LEU A 97 6.31 4.62 4.52
CA LEU A 97 5.79 4.88 5.86
C LEU A 97 4.39 4.29 6.05
N GLY A 98 3.47 4.55 5.13
CA GLY A 98 2.11 4.03 5.22
C GLY A 98 2.07 2.50 5.16
N THR A 99 2.97 1.88 4.37
CA THR A 99 3.11 0.43 4.33
C THR A 99 3.52 -0.15 5.68
N LYS A 100 4.41 0.52 6.43
CA LYS A 100 4.78 0.09 7.80
C LYS A 100 3.58 0.15 8.76
N VAL A 101 2.66 1.10 8.57
CA VAL A 101 1.39 1.15 9.33
C VAL A 101 0.54 -0.07 8.97
N CYS A 102 0.38 -0.38 7.68
CA CYS A 102 -0.38 -1.54 7.21
C CYS A 102 0.16 -2.86 7.78
N GLU A 103 1.48 -3.03 7.75
CA GLU A 103 2.16 -4.21 8.30
C GLU A 103 1.94 -4.33 9.82
N ALA A 104 2.11 -3.24 10.57
CA ALA A 104 1.86 -3.22 12.01
C ALA A 104 0.40 -3.56 12.34
N TYR A 105 -0.53 -3.05 11.52
CA TYR A 105 -1.95 -3.31 11.68
C TYR A 105 -2.30 -4.78 11.39
N PHE A 106 -1.70 -5.38 10.36
CA PHE A 106 -1.85 -6.80 10.06
C PHE A 106 -1.32 -7.69 11.20
N MET A 107 -0.16 -7.35 11.77
CA MET A 107 0.44 -8.12 12.87
C MET A 107 -0.45 -8.20 14.11
N LEU A 108 -1.31 -7.20 14.34
CA LEU A 108 -2.29 -7.23 15.42
C LEU A 108 -3.23 -8.45 15.33
N PHE A 109 -3.57 -8.89 14.11
CA PHE A 109 -4.45 -10.04 13.87
C PHE A 109 -3.74 -11.38 13.98
N THR A 110 -2.41 -11.38 13.98
CA THR A 110 -1.57 -12.58 14.15
C THR A 110 -0.94 -12.66 15.54
N ALA A 111 -1.33 -11.77 16.46
CA ALA A 111 -0.87 -11.77 17.83
C ALA A 111 -1.38 -13.00 18.60
N ASP A 112 -0.46 -13.82 19.09
CA ASP A 112 -0.77 -15.04 19.84
C ASP A 112 -1.08 -14.78 21.32
N THR A 113 -0.58 -13.67 21.87
CA THR A 113 -0.72 -13.32 23.28
C THR A 113 -1.22 -11.89 23.49
N GLN A 114 -1.78 -11.62 24.67
CA GLN A 114 -2.16 -10.26 25.07
C GLN A 114 -0.96 -9.30 25.05
N SER A 115 0.23 -9.78 25.42
CA SER A 115 1.46 -8.98 25.37
C SER A 115 1.86 -8.62 23.94
N ASP A 116 1.64 -9.51 22.97
CA ASP A 116 1.91 -9.24 21.57
C ASP A 116 0.90 -8.21 21.02
N TYR A 117 -0.38 -8.38 21.39
CA TYR A 117 -1.44 -7.45 21.02
C TYR A 117 -1.16 -6.02 21.52
N ASP A 118 -0.82 -5.83 22.79
CA ASP A 118 -0.53 -4.50 23.34
C ASP A 118 0.73 -3.86 22.72
N ARG A 119 1.74 -4.69 22.40
CA ARG A 119 2.93 -4.24 21.67
C ARG A 119 2.58 -3.79 20.26
N ASP A 120 1.72 -4.53 19.56
CA ASP A 120 1.34 -4.19 18.19
C ASP A 120 0.42 -2.97 18.14
N ARG A 121 -0.45 -2.76 19.14
CA ARG A 121 -1.19 -1.49 19.31
C ARG A 121 -0.27 -0.28 19.45
N THR A 122 0.75 -0.39 20.29
CA THR A 122 1.74 0.69 20.49
C THR A 122 2.46 0.99 19.18
N ARG A 123 2.92 -0.06 18.49
CA ARG A 123 3.57 0.01 17.18
C ARG A 123 2.71 0.64 16.09
N ILE A 124 1.40 0.35 16.07
CA ILE A 124 0.47 0.97 15.12
C ILE A 124 0.42 2.47 15.38
N ARG A 125 0.26 2.89 16.64
CA ARG A 125 0.19 4.32 17.01
C ARG A 125 1.46 5.06 16.64
N GLU A 126 2.63 4.57 17.05
CA GLU A 126 3.92 5.19 16.75
C GLU A 126 4.15 5.39 15.23
N ARG A 127 3.82 4.36 14.44
CA ARG A 127 3.98 4.42 12.98
C ARG A 127 2.94 5.32 12.32
N LEU A 128 1.70 5.30 12.82
CA LEU A 128 0.65 6.17 12.33
C LEU A 128 0.98 7.62 12.61
N ASP A 129 1.39 7.96 13.84
CA ASP A 129 1.81 9.31 14.24
C ASP A 129 2.96 9.81 13.36
N HIS A 130 3.95 8.96 13.08
CA HIS A 130 5.04 9.29 12.17
C HIS A 130 4.55 9.54 10.73
N TYR A 131 3.65 8.69 10.21
CA TYR A 131 3.05 8.91 8.89
C TYR A 131 2.25 10.21 8.84
N VAL A 132 1.43 10.50 9.85
CA VAL A 132 0.62 11.73 9.95
C VAL A 132 1.51 12.96 10.03
N ALA A 133 2.61 12.91 10.80
CA ALA A 133 3.50 14.05 10.94
C ALA A 133 4.14 14.47 9.61
N GLU A 134 4.36 13.53 8.68
CA GLU A 134 4.93 13.81 7.36
C GLU A 134 3.87 14.08 6.28
N PHE A 135 2.70 13.42 6.32
CA PHE A 135 1.75 13.34 5.21
C PHE A 135 0.27 13.54 5.58
N GLY A 136 -0.02 13.81 6.85
CA GLY A 136 -1.37 13.96 7.41
C GLY A 136 -2.01 15.32 7.20
#